data_AF-A0AAV3GFZ3-F1
#
_entry.id   AF-A0AAV3GFZ3-F1
#
_cell.length_a   1.000
_cell.length_b   1.000
_cell.length_c   1.000
_cell.angle_alpha   90.00
_cell.angle_beta   90.00
_cell.angle_gamma   90.00
#
_symmetry.space_group_name_H-M   'P 1'
#
loop_
_entity.id
_entity.type
_entity.pdbx_description
1 polymer ?
#
loop_
_entity_poly.entity_id
_entity_poly.type
_entity_poly.pdbx_seq_one_letter_code
_entity_poly.pdbx_strand_id
1 'polypeptide(L)' 'MSYNEEQQKWIYEQIQAERRMIQIDREALKKSGRLTDKELSRMQSELEFLREMELENKVQLS' A
#
# COMPACT_ATOMS: atom_id res chain seq x y z
N MET A 1 -23.34 2.52 1.65
CA MET A 1 -23.40 1.17 2.26
C MET A 1 -22.13 1.02 3.08
N SER A 2 -22.24 0.60 4.35
CA SER A 2 -21.06 0.28 5.17
C SER A 2 -20.64 -1.15 4.88
N TYR A 3 -19.34 -1.39 4.77
CA TYR A 3 -18.80 -2.75 4.77
C TYR A 3 -19.05 -3.39 6.14
N ASN A 4 -19.24 -4.72 6.16
CA ASN A 4 -19.26 -5.47 7.40
C ASN A 4 -17.82 -5.70 7.92
N GLU A 5 -17.70 -6.20 9.15
CA GLU A 5 -16.40 -6.37 9.82
C GLU A 5 -15.45 -7.29 9.05
N GLU A 6 -15.95 -8.41 8.49
CA GLU A 6 -15.14 -9.33 7.67
C GLU A 6 -14.65 -8.65 6.38
N GLN A 7 -15.51 -7.86 5.74
CA GLN A 7 -15.17 -7.09 4.53
C GLN A 7 -14.14 -6.01 4.86
N GLN A 8 -14.27 -5.29 5.97
CA GLN A 8 -13.29 -4.29 6.40
C GLN A 8 -11.94 -4.92 6.72
N LYS A 9 -11.93 -6.08 7.40
CA LYS A 9 -10.71 -6.83 7.67
C LYS A 9 -10.05 -7.31 6.38
N TRP A 10 -10.83 -7.84 5.44
CA TRP A 10 -10.32 -8.25 4.14
C TRP A 10 -9.73 -7.08 3.35
N ILE A 11 -10.41 -5.92 3.30
CA ILE A 11 -9.90 -4.69 2.68
C ILE A 11 -8.57 -4.27 3.32
N TYR A 12 -8.50 -4.27 4.65
CA TYR A 12 -7.28 -3.94 5.38
C TYR A 12 -6.11 -4.89 5.01
N GLU A 13 -6.36 -6.19 4.96
CA GLU A 13 -5.37 -7.18 4.55
C GLU A 13 -4.89 -6.99 3.11
N GLN A 14 -5.78 -6.62 2.18
CA GLN A 14 -5.41 -6.30 0.80
C GLN A 14 -4.50 -5.07 0.72
N ILE A 15 -4.84 -3.97 1.41
CA ILE A 15 -4.02 -2.76 1.47
C ILE A 15 -2.61 -3.08 1.98
N GLN A 16 -2.51 -3.92 3.01
CA GLN A 16 -1.21 -4.35 3.55
C GLN A 16 -0.41 -5.23 2.59
N ALA A 17 -1.08 -6.07 1.79
CA ALA A 17 -0.42 -6.89 0.78
C ALA A 17 0.12 -6.03 -0.36
N GLU A 18 -0.68 -5.12 -0.89
CA GLU A 18 -0.29 -4.20 -1.97
C GLU A 18 0.89 -3.31 -1.57
N ARG A 19 0.83 -2.73 -0.36
CA ARG A 19 1.95 -1.90 0.16
C ARG A 19 3.25 -2.70 0.25
N ARG A 20 3.19 -3.96 0.68
CA ARG A 20 4.35 -4.85 0.76
C ARG A 20 4.92 -5.15 -0.64
N MET A 21 4.07 -5.43 -1.61
CA MET A 21 4.51 -5.70 -2.98
C MET A 21 5.23 -4.49 -3.60
N ILE A 22 4.69 -3.29 -3.45
CA ILE A 22 5.33 -2.07 -3.97
C ILE A 22 6.70 -1.82 -3.31
N GLN A 23 6.83 -2.10 -2.00
CA GLN A 23 8.11 -1.99 -1.31
C GLN A 23 9.14 -2.99 -1.85
N ILE A 24 8.72 -4.24 -2.08
CA ILE A 24 9.57 -5.29 -2.67
C ILE A 24 10.02 -4.88 -4.07
N ASP A 25 9.10 -4.41 -4.91
CA ASP A 25 9.41 -3.98 -6.29
C ASP A 25 10.35 -2.78 -6.29
N ARG A 26 10.14 -1.80 -5.40
CA ARG A 26 11.04 -0.66 -5.24
C ARG A 26 12.45 -1.11 -4.86
N GLU A 27 12.58 -2.05 -3.94
CA GLU A 27 13.89 -2.61 -3.56
C GLU A 27 14.54 -3.38 -4.71
N ALA A 28 13.76 -4.16 -5.47
CA ALA A 28 14.24 -4.90 -6.63
C ALA A 28 14.77 -3.96 -7.72
N LEU A 29 14.00 -2.92 -8.07
CA LEU A 29 14.42 -1.90 -9.05
C LEU A 29 15.66 -1.14 -8.60
N LYS A 30 15.74 -0.81 -7.30
CA LYS A 30 16.91 -0.16 -6.72
C LYS A 30 18.15 -1.05 -6.85
N LYS A 31 18.03 -2.34 -6.52
CA LYS A 31 19.12 -3.33 -6.63
C LYS A 31 19.56 -3.55 -8.07
N SER A 32 18.63 -3.53 -9.03
CA SER A 32 18.95 -3.69 -10.45
C SER A 32 19.43 -2.40 -11.13
N GLY A 33 19.53 -1.28 -10.42
CA GLY A 33 19.88 0.03 -10.99
C GLY A 33 18.87 0.56 -12.01
N ARG A 34 17.63 0.04 -11.98
CA ARG A 34 16.54 0.40 -12.90
C ARG A 34 15.52 1.35 -12.29
N LEU A 35 15.68 1.71 -11.02
CA LEU A 35 14.79 2.64 -10.36
C LEU A 35 15.06 4.07 -10.85
N THR A 36 14.20 4.57 -11.73
CA THR A 36 14.24 5.97 -12.16
C THR A 36 13.59 6.88 -11.13
N ASP A 37 13.93 8.18 -11.14
CA ASP A 37 13.31 9.16 -10.24
C ASP A 37 11.79 9.27 -10.46
N LYS A 38 11.34 9.10 -11.72
CA LYS A 38 9.92 9.08 -12.07
C LYS A 38 9.19 7.89 -11.45
N GLU A 39 9.78 6.69 -11.52
CA GLU A 39 9.22 5.49 -10.90
C GLU A 39 9.26 5.59 -9.38
N LEU A 40 10.35 6.13 -8.81
CA LEU A 40 10.46 6.36 -7.37
C LEU A 40 9.36 7.30 -6.88
N SER A 41 9.14 8.44 -7.55
CA SER A 41 8.09 9.38 -7.18
C SER A 41 6.70 8.75 -7.29
N ARG A 42 6.43 8.01 -8.38
CA ARG A 42 5.15 7.27 -8.52
C ARG A 42 4.94 6.26 -7.40
N MET A 43 5.96 5.46 -7.09
CA MET A 43 5.90 4.47 -6.00
C MET A 43 5.72 5.13 -4.64
N GLN A 44 6.34 6.29 -4.40
CA GLN A 44 6.17 7.04 -3.15
C GLN A 44 4.74 7.54 -2.98
N SER A 45 4.15 8.15 -4.02
CA SER A 45 2.75 8.59 -3.98
C SER A 45 1.79 7.42 -3.74
N GLU A 46 2.01 6.27 -4.38
CA GLU A 46 1.19 5.08 -4.17
C GLU A 46 1.32 4.54 -2.74
N LEU A 47 2.53 4.51 -2.17
CA LEU A 47 2.77 4.07 -0.80
C LEU A 47 2.13 5.02 0.23
N GLU A 48 2.12 6.33 -0.03
CA GLU A 48 1.45 7.31 0.81
C GLU A 48 -0.07 7.11 0.78
N PHE A 49 -0.65 6.96 -0.41
CA PHE A 49 -2.08 6.67 -0.58
C PHE A 49 -2.50 5.39 0.18
N LEU A 50 -1.77 4.28 -0.01
CA LEU A 50 -2.06 3.03 0.68
C LEU A 50 -1.91 3.15 2.21
N ARG A 51 -0.99 3.99 2.68
CA ARG A 51 -0.83 4.24 4.12
C ARG A 51 -2.00 5.03 4.70
N GLU A 52 -2.54 6.01 3.98
CA GLU A 52 -3.73 6.74 4.40
C GLU A 52 -4.94 5.81 4.48
N MET A 53 -5.15 4.99 3.44
CA MET A 53 -6.18 3.95 3.40
C MET A 53 -6.04 2.95 4.56
N GLU A 54 -4.82 2.53 4.90
CA GLU A 54 -4.54 1.63 6.04
C GLU A 54 -4.95 2.27 7.37
N LEU A 55 -4.67 3.56 7.57
CA LEU A 55 -5.02 4.29 8.78
C LEU A 55 -6.53 4.48 8.93
N GLU A 56 -7.23 4.82 7.84
CA GLU A 56 -8.69 4.96 7.83
C GLU A 56 -9.39 3.64 8.16
N ASN A 57 -8.93 2.53 7.57
CA ASN A 57 -9.51 1.21 7.83
C ASN A 57 -9.18 0.72 9.25
N LYS A 58 -8.01 1.04 9.79
CA LYS A 58 -7.65 0.68 11.17
C LYS A 58 -8.55 1.36 12.20
N VAL A 59 -8.94 2.62 11.98
CA VAL A 59 -9.89 3.35 12.85
C VAL A 59 -11.30 2.76 12.80
N GLN A 60 -11.68 2.17 11.67
CA GLN A 60 -12.99 1.51 11.52
C GLN A 60 -13.04 0.11 12.14
N LEU A 61 -11.89 -0.55 12.32
CA LEU A 61 -11.76 -1.88 12.92
C LEU A 61 -11.54 -1.85 14.45
N SER A 62 -11.45 -0.67 15.07
CA SER A 62 -11.24 -0.46 16.52
C SER A 62 -12.50 -0.05 17.24
#